data_AF-A0A6L7M5F0-F1
#
_entry.id   AF-A0A6L7M5F0-F1
#
_cell.length_a   1.000
_cell.length_b   1.000
_cell.length_c   1.000
_cell.angle_alpha   90.00
_cell.angle_beta   90.00
_cell.angle_gamma   90.00
#
_symmetry.space_group_name_H-M   'P 1'
#
loop_
_entity.id
_entity.type
_entity.pdbx_description
1 polymer ?
#
loop_
_entity_poly.entity_id
_entity_poly.type
_entity_poly.pdbx_seq_one_letter_code
_entity_poly.pdbx_strand_id
1 'polypeptide(L)'
;MGSEADIASTAVQSQNLWPVVLYALGVGVVVVASIGGSWLLGARTRKRKATDMPFESGIVPVGAAEQTRLSIEFYLIAMFFVIFDLETIFIFGWAVAFFELGWRGYLGASVFIVILLVALVYEWRTGALDWGLKHRQKRGRYAVEAPAGAAQGEAA
;
A
#
# COMPACT_ATOMS: atom_id res chain seq x y z
N MET A 1 26.39 45.47 -19.66
CA MET A 1 25.26 44.65 -20.18
C MET A 1 25.51 43.13 -20.15
N GLY A 2 26.66 42.61 -19.66
CA GLY A 2 26.89 41.16 -19.52
C GLY A 2 26.59 40.57 -18.13
N SER A 3 26.47 41.40 -17.09
CA SER A 3 26.36 40.90 -15.72
C SER A 3 25.04 40.20 -15.43
N GLU A 4 23.89 40.70 -15.90
CA GLU A 4 22.57 40.18 -15.52
C GLU A 4 22.24 38.82 -16.15
N ALA A 5 22.77 38.54 -17.34
CA ALA A 5 22.61 37.25 -18.01
C ALA A 5 23.47 36.14 -17.37
N ASP A 6 24.63 36.50 -16.81
CA ASP A 6 25.53 35.56 -16.13
C ASP A 6 25.02 35.16 -14.73
N ILE A 7 24.30 36.05 -14.03
CA ILE A 7 23.65 35.71 -12.73
C ILE A 7 22.42 34.84 -12.93
N ALA A 8 21.65 35.09 -14.00
CA ALA A 8 20.51 34.25 -14.36
C ALA A 8 20.95 32.86 -14.85
N SER A 9 22.04 32.77 -15.61
CA SER A 9 22.60 31.49 -16.04
C SER A 9 23.20 30.72 -14.85
N THR A 10 23.96 31.36 -13.95
CA THR A 10 24.53 30.69 -12.76
C THR A 10 23.49 30.25 -11.73
N ALA A 11 22.39 31.00 -11.54
CA ALA A 11 21.29 30.59 -10.66
C ALA A 11 20.53 29.34 -11.18
N VAL A 12 20.44 29.19 -12.51
CA VAL A 12 19.81 28.02 -13.15
C VAL A 12 20.80 26.85 -13.32
N GLN A 13 22.10 27.11 -13.37
CA GLN A 13 23.13 26.16 -13.79
C GLN A 13 23.62 25.15 -12.73
N SER A 14 23.21 25.21 -11.45
CA SER A 14 23.75 24.27 -10.43
C SER A 14 22.73 23.54 -9.57
N GLN A 15 21.59 23.13 -10.13
CA GLN A 15 20.85 21.97 -9.59
C GLN A 15 21.65 20.69 -9.91
N ASN A 16 22.80 20.52 -9.25
CA ASN A 16 23.70 19.39 -9.44
C ASN A 16 23.06 18.14 -8.84
N LEU A 17 22.30 17.40 -9.63
CA LEU A 17 21.68 16.13 -9.23
C LEU A 17 22.68 14.96 -9.22
N TRP A 18 23.91 15.18 -9.72
CA TRP A 18 24.96 14.17 -9.78
C TRP A 18 25.22 13.44 -8.44
N PRO A 19 25.25 14.10 -7.27
CA PRO A 19 25.38 13.41 -5.99
C PRO A 19 24.22 12.46 -5.69
N VAL A 20 22.98 12.83 -6.07
CA VAL A 20 21.80 11.97 -5.89
C VAL A 20 21.88 10.74 -6.80
N VAL A 21 22.30 10.94 -8.05
CA VAL A 21 22.50 9.84 -9.01
C VAL A 21 23.60 8.88 -8.52
N LEU A 22 24.74 9.42 -8.07
CA LEU A 22 25.83 8.62 -7.51
C LEU A 22 25.40 7.87 -6.26
N TYR A 23 24.64 8.51 -5.37
CA TYR A 23 24.10 7.87 -4.17
C TYR A 23 23.14 6.73 -4.53
N ALA A 24 22.18 6.97 -5.43
CA ALA A 24 21.24 5.96 -5.89
C ALA A 24 21.95 4.76 -6.54
N LEU A 25 22.97 5.04 -7.37
CA LEU A 25 23.81 4.00 -7.98
C LEU A 25 24.60 3.23 -6.92
N GLY A 26 25.17 3.91 -5.92
CA GLY A 26 25.86 3.30 -4.80
C GLY A 26 24.96 2.34 -4.01
N VAL A 27 23.74 2.78 -3.66
CA VAL A 27 22.74 1.92 -3.00
C VAL A 27 22.39 0.72 -3.89
N GLY A 28 22.16 0.94 -5.19
CA GLY A 28 21.89 -0.13 -6.15
C GLY A 28 23.01 -1.17 -6.21
N VAL A 29 24.27 -0.72 -6.24
CA VAL A 29 25.45 -1.60 -6.22
C VAL A 29 25.51 -2.40 -4.93
N VAL A 30 25.27 -1.80 -3.76
CA VAL A 30 25.27 -2.52 -2.48
C VAL A 30 24.17 -3.59 -2.44
N VAL A 31 22.96 -3.28 -2.91
CA VAL A 31 21.86 -4.25 -2.98
C VAL A 31 22.22 -5.42 -3.90
N VAL A 32 22.70 -5.13 -5.11
CA VAL A 32 23.10 -6.15 -6.09
C VAL A 32 24.28 -6.98 -5.58
N ALA A 33 25.28 -6.36 -4.95
CA ALA A 33 26.42 -7.06 -4.37
C ALA A 33 26.01 -7.94 -3.18
N SER A 34 25.03 -7.50 -2.39
CA SER A 34 24.48 -8.29 -1.28
C SER A 34 23.73 -9.52 -1.79
N ILE A 35 22.88 -9.35 -2.80
CA ILE A 35 22.16 -10.47 -3.45
C ILE A 35 23.16 -11.41 -4.15
N GLY A 36 24.11 -10.87 -4.91
CA GLY A 36 25.14 -11.62 -5.62
C GLY A 36 26.09 -12.37 -4.66
N GLY A 37 26.47 -11.73 -3.57
CA GLY A 37 27.26 -12.33 -2.49
C GLY A 37 26.52 -13.46 -1.81
N SER A 38 25.24 -13.26 -1.48
CA SER A 38 24.38 -14.34 -0.97
C SER A 38 24.23 -15.50 -1.96
N TRP A 39 24.19 -15.22 -3.26
CA TRP A 39 24.11 -16.24 -4.30
C TRP A 39 25.42 -17.02 -4.49
N LEU A 40 26.57 -16.34 -4.37
CA LEU A 40 27.89 -16.94 -4.54
C LEU A 40 28.34 -17.72 -3.30
N LEU A 41 28.12 -17.16 -2.10
CA LEU A 41 28.52 -17.75 -0.82
C LEU A 41 27.46 -18.70 -0.24
N GLY A 42 26.22 -18.64 -0.73
CA GLY A 42 25.14 -19.51 -0.29
C GLY A 42 25.45 -20.98 -0.58
N ALA A 43 25.44 -21.82 0.45
CA ALA A 43 25.52 -23.27 0.30
C ALA A 43 24.32 -23.73 -0.54
N ARG A 44 24.57 -24.09 -1.80
CA ARG A 44 23.54 -24.60 -2.72
C ARG A 44 23.04 -25.95 -2.23
N THR A 45 22.13 -25.94 -1.25
CA THR A 45 21.42 -27.13 -0.82
C THR A 45 20.63 -27.66 -2.02
N ARG A 46 20.98 -28.85 -2.51
CA ARG A 46 20.26 -29.54 -3.58
C ARG A 46 18.77 -29.47 -3.30
N LYS A 47 18.03 -28.83 -4.21
CA LYS A 47 16.58 -28.63 -4.18
C LYS A 47 15.86 -29.86 -3.62
N ARG A 48 15.51 -29.82 -2.33
CA ARG A 48 14.63 -30.80 -1.73
C ARG A 48 13.23 -30.38 -2.13
N LYS A 49 12.43 -31.31 -2.65
CA LYS A 49 11.07 -31.03 -3.17
C LYS A 49 10.18 -30.26 -2.18
N ALA A 50 10.46 -30.39 -0.88
CA ALA A 50 9.77 -29.70 0.22
C ALA A 50 10.23 -28.24 0.46
N THR A 51 11.39 -27.82 -0.04
CA THR A 51 11.89 -26.43 0.09
C THR A 51 11.30 -25.52 -0.99
N ASP A 52 10.95 -26.08 -2.16
CA ASP A 52 10.41 -25.35 -3.30
C ASP A 52 8.85 -25.25 -3.27
N MET A 53 8.18 -25.74 -2.21
CA MET A 53 6.72 -25.64 -2.06
C MET A 53 6.31 -24.49 -1.13
N PRO A 54 5.20 -23.78 -1.42
CA PRO A 54 4.59 -22.83 -0.49
C PRO A 54 4.37 -23.44 0.90
N PHE A 55 4.67 -22.66 1.94
CA PHE A 55 4.49 -23.10 3.32
C PHE A 55 3.00 -23.08 3.70
N GLU A 56 2.41 -24.26 3.93
CA GLU A 56 1.05 -24.41 4.46
C GLU A 56 1.05 -25.22 5.78
N SER A 57 1.88 -24.87 6.76
CA SER A 57 1.90 -25.54 8.08
C SER A 57 2.05 -27.07 8.04
N GLY A 58 2.69 -27.62 7.00
CA GLY A 58 2.95 -29.05 6.85
C GLY A 58 1.98 -29.82 5.95
N ILE A 59 0.94 -29.18 5.40
CA ILE A 59 0.09 -29.78 4.36
C ILE A 59 0.61 -29.45 2.95
N VAL A 60 0.28 -30.32 1.99
CA VAL A 60 0.57 -30.06 0.57
C VAL A 60 -0.43 -29.01 0.08
N PRO A 61 0.02 -27.93 -0.55
CA PRO A 61 -0.87 -26.89 -1.06
C PRO A 61 -1.89 -27.46 -2.05
N VAL A 62 -3.17 -27.28 -1.73
CA VAL A 62 -4.31 -27.74 -2.53
C VAL A 62 -5.23 -26.57 -2.87
N GLY A 63 -5.54 -26.42 -4.16
CA GLY A 63 -6.37 -25.34 -4.67
C GLY A 63 -5.56 -24.20 -5.30
N ALA A 64 -6.17 -23.50 -6.26
CA ALA A 64 -5.59 -22.29 -6.80
C ALA A 64 -5.73 -21.18 -5.74
N ALA A 65 -4.62 -20.54 -5.38
CA ALA A 65 -4.61 -19.34 -4.52
C ALA A 65 -5.52 -18.21 -5.05
N GLU A 66 -5.95 -18.30 -6.32
CA GLU A 66 -6.90 -17.42 -7.02
C GLU A 66 -8.31 -17.36 -6.43
N GLN A 67 -8.70 -18.26 -5.51
CA GLN A 67 -10.06 -18.28 -4.95
C GLN A 67 -10.25 -17.36 -3.73
N THR A 68 -9.27 -16.52 -3.42
CA THR A 68 -9.43 -15.50 -2.38
C THR A 68 -10.09 -14.27 -2.99
N ARG A 69 -11.36 -14.03 -2.64
CA ARG A 69 -12.06 -12.79 -3.02
C ARG A 69 -11.43 -11.63 -2.24
N LEU A 70 -10.65 -10.80 -2.92
CA LEU A 70 -10.19 -9.54 -2.36
C LEU A 70 -11.40 -8.66 -2.06
N SER A 71 -11.49 -8.13 -0.84
CA SER A 71 -12.59 -7.23 -0.46
C SER A 71 -12.45 -5.89 -1.19
N ILE A 72 -13.58 -5.27 -1.53
CA ILE A 72 -13.63 -3.93 -2.13
C ILE A 72 -12.99 -2.86 -1.21
N GLU A 73 -12.95 -3.14 0.10
CA GLU A 73 -12.38 -2.27 1.13
C GLU A 73 -10.91 -1.91 0.83
N PHE A 74 -10.12 -2.85 0.30
CA PHE A 74 -8.74 -2.55 -0.12
C PHE A 74 -8.65 -1.54 -1.25
N TYR A 75 -9.58 -1.60 -2.20
CA TYR A 75 -9.65 -0.66 -3.31
C TYR A 75 -10.06 0.74 -2.83
N LEU A 76 -11.03 0.82 -1.91
CA LEU A 76 -11.46 2.09 -1.33
C LEU A 76 -10.29 2.79 -0.61
N ILE A 77 -9.54 2.07 0.23
CA ILE A 77 -8.36 2.61 0.91
C ILE A 77 -7.31 3.11 -0.09
N ALA A 78 -7.01 2.33 -1.14
CA ALA A 78 -6.06 2.73 -2.17
C ALA A 78 -6.51 3.98 -2.94
N MET A 79 -7.81 4.07 -3.27
CA MET A 79 -8.38 5.23 -3.95
C MET A 79 -8.32 6.48 -3.06
N PHE A 80 -8.64 6.37 -1.77
CA PHE A 80 -8.49 7.49 -0.83
C PHE A 80 -7.04 7.94 -0.66
N PHE A 81 -6.09 7.00 -0.64
CA PHE A 81 -4.68 7.35 -0.59
C PHE A 81 -4.27 8.21 -1.80
N VAL A 82 -4.70 7.83 -3.01
CA VAL A 82 -4.42 8.61 -4.23
C VAL A 82 -5.07 9.99 -4.19
N ILE A 83 -6.33 10.09 -3.74
CA ILE A 83 -7.04 11.38 -3.65
C ILE A 83 -6.36 12.29 -2.61
N PHE A 84 -6.04 11.77 -1.42
CA PHE A 84 -5.36 12.53 -0.37
C PHE A 84 -3.93 12.95 -0.76
N ASP A 85 -3.21 12.09 -1.49
CA ASP A 85 -1.89 12.42 -2.06
C ASP A 85 -2.00 13.58 -3.08
N LEU A 86 -3.03 13.54 -3.95
CA LEU A 86 -3.34 14.64 -4.85
C LEU A 86 -3.74 15.92 -4.12
N GLU A 87 -4.52 15.84 -3.04
CA GLU A 87 -4.86 17.02 -2.23
C GLU A 87 -3.62 17.69 -1.64
N THR A 88 -2.66 16.88 -1.20
CA THR A 88 -1.41 17.35 -0.62
C THR A 88 -0.55 18.08 -1.65
N ILE A 89 -0.54 17.68 -2.92
CA ILE A 89 0.21 18.40 -3.96
C ILE A 89 -0.29 19.84 -4.14
N PHE A 90 -1.60 20.07 -3.99
CA PHE A 90 -2.19 21.40 -4.09
C PHE A 90 -1.83 22.27 -2.87
N ILE A 91 -1.86 21.70 -1.67
CA ILE A 91 -1.43 22.39 -0.45
C ILE A 91 0.06 22.73 -0.55
N PHE A 92 0.89 21.80 -1.03
CA PHE A 92 2.32 22.04 -1.20
C PHE A 92 2.60 23.13 -2.25
N GLY A 93 1.90 23.11 -3.39
CA GLY A 93 2.02 24.14 -4.41
C GLY A 93 1.69 25.53 -3.87
N TRP A 94 0.62 25.65 -3.07
CA TRP A 94 0.32 26.89 -2.37
C TRP A 94 1.39 27.25 -1.32
N ALA A 95 1.89 26.28 -0.56
CA ALA A 95 2.88 26.50 0.49
C ALA A 95 4.20 27.05 -0.06
N VAL A 96 4.64 26.56 -1.22
CA VAL A 96 5.84 27.07 -1.92
C VAL A 96 5.65 28.53 -2.34
N ALA A 97 4.45 28.90 -2.79
CA ALA A 97 4.14 30.25 -3.26
C ALA A 97 3.57 31.18 -2.17
N PHE A 98 3.56 30.76 -0.90
CA PHE A 98 2.87 31.44 0.20
C PHE A 98 3.19 32.94 0.30
N PHE A 99 4.48 33.28 0.19
CA PHE A 99 4.95 34.67 0.31
C PHE A 99 4.52 35.57 -0.84
N GLU A 100 4.29 35.01 -2.04
CA GLU A 100 3.91 35.76 -3.24
C GLU A 100 2.41 36.05 -3.29
N LEU A 101 1.58 35.13 -2.80
CA LEU A 101 0.12 35.27 -2.87
C LEU A 101 -0.48 36.08 -1.70
N GLY A 102 0.25 36.23 -0.59
CA GLY A 102 -0.19 36.99 0.59
C GLY A 102 -1.59 36.60 1.10
N TRP A 103 -2.38 37.58 1.53
CA TRP A 103 -3.70 37.34 2.15
C TRP A 103 -4.72 36.67 1.23
N ARG A 104 -4.68 36.97 -0.08
CA ARG A 104 -5.62 36.39 -1.06
C ARG A 104 -5.33 34.90 -1.24
N GLY A 105 -4.06 34.52 -1.32
CA GLY A 105 -3.66 33.10 -1.35
C GLY A 105 -4.01 32.38 -0.06
N TYR A 106 -3.76 33.02 1.09
CA TYR A 106 -4.10 32.45 2.39
C TYR A 106 -5.59 32.14 2.53
N LEU A 107 -6.48 33.08 2.17
CA LEU A 107 -7.92 32.85 2.20
C LEU A 107 -8.33 31.74 1.22
N GLY A 108 -7.77 31.75 0.01
CA GLY A 108 -8.04 30.70 -1.00
C GLY A 108 -7.65 29.31 -0.50
N ALA A 109 -6.45 29.16 0.06
CA ALA A 109 -5.97 27.90 0.62
C ALA A 109 -6.75 27.47 1.87
N SER A 110 -7.14 28.42 2.72
CA SER A 110 -7.96 28.14 3.90
C SER A 110 -9.32 27.57 3.50
N VAL A 111 -9.99 28.17 2.52
CA VAL A 111 -11.26 27.66 1.98
C VAL A 111 -11.07 26.28 1.36
N PHE A 112 -10.00 26.09 0.58
CA PHE A 112 -9.66 24.79 -0.01
C PHE A 112 -9.49 23.71 1.06
N ILE A 113 -8.68 23.96 2.09
CA ILE A 113 -8.45 23.02 3.20
C ILE A 113 -9.76 22.71 3.93
N VAL A 114 -10.63 23.69 4.15
CA VAL A 114 -11.95 23.46 4.78
C VAL A 114 -12.80 22.52 3.93
N ILE A 115 -12.82 22.69 2.60
CA ILE A 115 -13.55 21.78 1.70
C ILE A 115 -13.00 20.35 1.80
N LEU A 116 -11.67 20.19 1.80
CA LEU A 116 -11.02 18.88 1.96
C LEU A 116 -11.37 18.23 3.31
N LEU A 117 -11.34 19.02 4.39
CA LEU A 117 -11.73 18.55 5.72
C LEU A 117 -13.19 18.08 5.75
N VAL A 118 -14.10 18.80 5.10
CA VAL A 118 -15.51 18.38 5.01
C VAL A 118 -15.64 17.07 4.22
N ALA A 119 -14.94 16.93 3.10
CA ALA A 119 -14.91 15.69 2.32
C ALA A 119 -14.36 14.51 3.14
N LEU A 120 -13.25 14.72 3.86
CA LEU A 120 -12.65 13.71 4.73
C LEU A 120 -13.59 13.28 5.86
N VAL A 121 -14.24 14.25 6.53
CA VAL A 121 -15.21 13.96 7.59
C VAL A 121 -16.41 13.19 7.04
N TYR A 122 -16.92 13.56 5.86
CA TYR A 122 -18.02 12.84 5.21
C TYR A 122 -17.65 11.37 4.92
N GLU A 123 -16.45 11.14 4.38
CA GLU A 123 -15.99 9.80 4.03
C GLU A 123 -15.77 8.94 5.28
N TRP A 124 -15.19 9.53 6.33
CA TRP A 124 -15.01 8.85 7.62
C TRP A 124 -16.36 8.44 8.22
N ARG A 125 -17.39 9.29 8.11
CA ARG A 125 -18.74 9.00 8.61
C ARG A 125 -19.47 7.94 7.78
N THR A 126 -19.12 7.79 6.51
CA THR A 126 -19.67 6.76 5.61
C THR A 126 -19.11 5.36 5.92
N GLY A 127 -18.03 5.29 6.70
CA GLY A 127 -17.41 4.02 7.10
C GLY A 127 -16.57 3.39 6.01
N ALA A 128 -16.17 4.16 4.98
CA ALA A 128 -15.27 3.67 3.95
C ALA A 128 -13.83 3.45 4.47
N LEU A 129 -13.54 4.00 5.65
CA LEU A 129 -12.32 3.74 6.42
C LEU A 129 -12.47 2.61 7.45
N ASP A 130 -13.68 2.07 7.67
CA ASP A 130 -13.89 1.03 8.69
C ASP A 130 -13.35 -0.30 8.18
N TRP A 131 -12.19 -0.67 8.71
CA TRP A 131 -11.59 -1.99 8.54
C TRP A 131 -12.00 -2.89 9.70
N GLY A 132 -12.94 -3.80 9.45
CA GLY A 132 -13.38 -4.74 10.46
C GLY A 132 -14.18 -5.86 9.83
N LEU A 133 -13.76 -7.10 10.09
CA LEU A 133 -14.46 -8.32 9.71
C LEU A 133 -15.96 -8.14 9.99
N LYS A 134 -16.74 -7.85 8.95
CA LYS A 134 -18.17 -8.18 8.97
C LYS A 134 -18.20 -9.69 9.02
N HIS A 135 -18.09 -10.25 10.22
CA HIS A 135 -18.33 -11.65 10.48
C HIS A 135 -19.73 -11.92 9.97
N ARG A 136 -19.81 -12.40 8.73
CA ARG A 136 -21.02 -12.93 8.15
C ARG A 136 -21.23 -14.24 8.89
N GLN A 137 -21.78 -14.11 10.10
CA GLN A 137 -22.12 -15.19 10.99
C GLN A 137 -23.14 -16.02 10.22
N LYS A 138 -22.66 -17.01 9.45
CA LYS A 138 -23.51 -18.06 8.89
C LYS A 138 -24.00 -18.85 10.09
N ARG A 139 -25.13 -18.39 10.63
CA ARG A 139 -25.92 -19.03 11.66
C ARG A 139 -26.07 -20.49 11.26
N GLY A 140 -25.50 -21.38 12.07
CA GLY A 140 -25.33 -22.78 11.77
C GLY A 140 -26.64 -23.45 11.36
N ARG A 141 -26.60 -24.17 10.25
CA ARG A 141 -27.49 -25.30 9.98
C ARG A 141 -26.63 -26.53 9.74
N TYR A 142 -26.00 -26.97 10.81
CA TYR A 142 -25.63 -28.37 10.96
C TYR A 142 -26.43 -28.86 12.15
N ALA A 143 -27.75 -28.93 11.95
CA ALA A 143 -28.52 -29.92 12.69
C ALA A 143 -27.95 -31.25 12.20
N VAL A 144 -27.12 -31.87 13.04
CA VAL A 144 -26.73 -33.25 12.86
C VAL A 144 -28.03 -34.04 12.98
N GLU A 145 -28.64 -34.34 11.84
CA GLU A 145 -29.76 -35.26 11.77
C GLU A 145 -29.17 -36.63 12.14
N ALA A 146 -29.34 -37.01 13.40
CA ALA A 146 -28.97 -38.32 13.87
C ALA A 146 -29.74 -39.36 13.03
N PRO A 147 -29.08 -40.40 12.50
CA PRO A 147 -29.77 -41.40 11.71
C PRO A 147 -30.83 -42.09 12.60
N ALA A 148 -32.10 -41.93 12.21
CA ALA A 148 -33.21 -42.66 12.77
C ALA A 148 -33.03 -44.15 12.44
N GLY A 149 -32.41 -44.92 13.33
CA GLY A 149 -32.19 -46.35 13.09
C GLY A 149 -31.43 -47.16 14.14
N ALA A 150 -30.95 -46.56 15.23
CA ALA A 150 -30.12 -47.28 16.22
C ALA A 150 -30.92 -47.92 17.38
N ALA A 151 -32.18 -48.32 17.19
CA ALA A 151 -33.00 -48.91 18.25
C ALA A 151 -33.95 -50.02 17.79
N GLN A 152 -33.52 -50.87 16.84
CA GLN A 152 -34.25 -52.10 16.50
C GLN A 152 -33.24 -53.23 16.26
N GLY A 153 -32.83 -53.91 17.34
CA GLY A 153 -31.89 -55.01 17.24
C GLY A 153 -31.48 -55.60 18.59
N GLU A 154 -32.40 -55.69 19.56
CA GLU A 154 -32.15 -56.42 20.81
C GLU A 154 -33.45 -57.00 21.37
N ALA A 155 -34.03 -57.93 20.62
CA ALA A 155 -35.07 -58.85 21.11
C ALA A 155 -35.14 -60.07 20.16
N ALA A 156 -34.22 -61.02 20.35
CA ALA A 156 -34.36 -62.41 19.91
C ALA A 156 -33.44 -63.28 20.77
#